data_AF-A0A3S4JRP8-F1
#
_entry.id   AF-A0A3S4JRP8-F1
#
_cell.length_a   1.000
_cell.length_b   1.000
_cell.length_c   1.000
_cell.angle_alpha   90.00
_cell.angle_beta   90.00
_cell.angle_gamma   90.00
#
_symmetry.space_group_name_H-M   'P 1'
#
loop_
_entity.id
_entity.type
_entity.pdbx_description
1 polymer ?
#
loop_
_entity_poly.entity_id
_entity_poly.type
_entity_poly.pdbx_seq_one_letter_code
_entity_poly.pdbx_strand_id
1 'polypeptide(L)'
;MLTGEQKVTSMWMRNVGGHMRFTDGSKQLKTQANRYVLQIGGDLAQWSSDGLDRWHLGVMAGYANQKSKTHNTHNGYASRGHVNGYSAGLYATWYANEADKTGTYLDSWVLYNWFDNTVQGDHLASEKYKSDGITASIEGGYTFLIGESERTSYWLQPKAQVIWMDVQADSHRESNGTQVKDKTDGNLMTRLGVRAYLKGHNAIDDGKDREFQPFVEANWLHNTHNQSVQMGAIRDEISGTKNIGELKVGVEGQIKPAFAGVGERSSAGRRQQLQ
;
A
#
# COMPACT_ATOMS: atom_id res chain seq x y z
N MET A 1 -39.15 -10.99 -10.38
CA MET A 1 -38.27 -11.95 -11.07
C MET A 1 -36.89 -11.80 -10.48
N LEU A 2 -36.43 -12.77 -9.70
CA LEU A 2 -35.05 -12.86 -9.23
C LEU A 2 -34.26 -13.50 -10.37
N THR A 3 -33.45 -12.72 -11.07
CA THR A 3 -32.56 -13.25 -12.11
C THR A 3 -31.58 -14.21 -11.45
N GLY A 4 -31.57 -15.47 -11.89
CA GLY A 4 -30.74 -16.56 -11.38
C GLY A 4 -29.26 -16.44 -11.72
N GLU A 5 -28.69 -15.24 -11.68
CA GLU A 5 -27.24 -15.06 -11.75
C GLU A 5 -26.63 -15.47 -10.41
N GLN A 6 -25.75 -16.47 -10.41
CA GLN A 6 -24.85 -16.73 -9.29
C GLN A 6 -23.93 -15.51 -9.13
N LYS A 7 -24.35 -14.52 -8.36
CA LYS A 7 -23.47 -13.46 -7.88
C LYS A 7 -22.53 -14.10 -6.85
N VAL A 8 -21.35 -14.51 -7.31
CA VAL A 8 -20.26 -14.92 -6.41
C VAL A 8 -19.72 -13.64 -5.76
N THR A 9 -20.37 -13.20 -4.68
CA THR A 9 -19.86 -12.10 -3.86
C THR A 9 -18.61 -12.60 -3.15
N SER A 10 -17.45 -12.15 -3.64
CA SER A 10 -16.18 -12.36 -2.96
C SER A 10 -16.00 -11.28 -1.90
N MET A 11 -15.33 -11.62 -0.79
CA MET A 11 -14.94 -10.66 0.24
C MET A 11 -13.49 -10.92 0.60
N TRP A 12 -12.74 -9.84 0.79
CA TRP A 12 -11.36 -9.90 1.21
C TRP A 12 -11.12 -8.98 2.41
N MET A 13 -10.14 -9.35 3.22
CA MET A 13 -9.69 -8.58 4.36
C MET A 13 -8.17 -8.54 4.35
N ARG A 14 -7.60 -7.37 4.59
CA ARG A 14 -6.15 -7.14 4.59
C ARG A 14 -5.73 -6.45 5.88
N ASN A 15 -4.72 -7.01 6.52
CA ASN A 15 -4.09 -6.46 7.72
C ASN A 15 -2.62 -6.20 7.45
N VAL A 16 -2.14 -4.98 7.70
CA VAL A 16 -0.74 -4.59 7.46
C VAL A 16 -0.19 -3.90 8.71
N GLY A 17 0.83 -4.51 9.31
CA GLY A 17 1.67 -3.88 10.32
C GLY A 17 2.96 -3.34 9.70
N GLY A 18 3.43 -2.18 10.13
CA GLY A 18 4.67 -1.60 9.63
C GLY A 18 5.46 -0.86 10.70
N HIS A 19 6.79 -0.97 10.60
CA HIS A 19 7.73 -0.18 11.37
C HIS A 19 8.58 0.64 10.41
N MET A 20 8.68 1.96 10.64
CA MET A 20 9.46 2.87 9.81
C MET A 20 10.42 3.68 10.67
N ARG A 21 11.63 3.89 10.14
CA ARG A 21 12.63 4.80 10.69
C ARG A 21 13.08 5.74 9.58
N PHE A 22 13.12 7.03 9.87
CA PHE A 22 13.67 8.01 8.94
C PHE A 22 14.38 9.12 9.69
N THR A 23 15.31 9.75 8.98
CA THR A 23 16.04 10.93 9.44
C THR A 23 15.75 12.05 8.45
N ASP A 24 15.43 13.25 8.94
CA ASP A 24 15.28 14.41 8.06
C ASP A 24 16.64 14.81 7.43
N GLY A 25 16.61 15.60 6.36
CA GLY A 25 17.80 16.12 5.67
C GLY A 25 18.81 16.84 6.57
N SER A 26 18.38 17.48 7.68
CA SER A 26 19.27 18.09 8.67
C SER A 26 20.13 17.08 9.45
N LYS A 27 19.77 15.79 9.40
CA LYS A 27 20.29 14.69 10.24
C LYS A 27 20.04 14.84 11.74
N GLN A 28 19.34 15.87 12.19
CA GLN A 28 19.09 16.15 13.61
C GLN A 28 17.80 15.50 14.10
N LEU A 29 16.79 15.37 13.24
CA LEU A 29 15.50 14.76 13.59
C LEU A 29 15.47 13.28 13.19
N LYS A 30 15.40 12.40 14.18
CA LYS A 30 15.21 10.96 13.99
C LYS A 30 13.79 10.59 14.38
N THR A 31 13.02 10.09 13.42
CA THR A 31 11.63 9.68 13.63
C THR A 31 11.50 8.17 13.54
N GLN A 32 10.84 7.59 14.54
CA GLN A 32 10.40 6.20 14.53
C GLN A 32 8.88 6.17 14.50
N ALA A 33 8.30 5.37 13.61
CA ALA A 33 6.84 5.24 13.48
C ALA A 33 6.42 3.78 13.42
N ASN A 34 5.32 3.47 14.09
CA ASN A 34 4.62 2.20 13.98
C ASN A 34 3.24 2.47 13.37
N ARG A 35 2.88 1.70 12.36
CA ARG A 35 1.57 1.79 11.71
C ARG A 35 0.87 0.45 11.69
N TYR A 36 -0.45 0.49 11.79
CA TYR A 36 -1.35 -0.62 11.55
C TYR A 36 -2.45 -0.18 10.60
N VAL A 37 -2.72 -0.98 9.58
CA VAL A 37 -3.76 -0.72 8.58
C VAL A 37 -4.62 -1.96 8.46
N LEU A 38 -5.93 -1.75 8.53
CA LEU A 38 -6.97 -2.74 8.26
C LEU A 38 -7.76 -2.27 7.05
N GLN A 39 -7.94 -3.13 6.05
CA GLN A 39 -8.81 -2.89 4.91
C GLN A 39 -9.75 -4.08 4.73
N ILE A 40 -10.96 -3.79 4.30
CA ILE A 40 -11.97 -4.77 3.93
C ILE A 40 -12.59 -4.34 2.61
N GLY A 41 -12.95 -5.31 1.77
CA GLY A 41 -13.62 -5.04 0.51
C GLY A 41 -14.38 -6.24 0.00
N GLY A 42 -15.23 -6.00 -0.99
CA GLY A 42 -16.00 -7.05 -1.63
C GLY A 42 -16.48 -6.66 -3.02
N ASP A 43 -16.59 -7.67 -3.87
CA ASP A 43 -17.02 -7.51 -5.26
C ASP A 43 -18.54 -7.27 -5.31
N LEU A 44 -18.92 -6.20 -5.99
CA LEU A 44 -20.32 -5.83 -6.25
C LEU A 44 -20.82 -6.39 -7.58
N ALA A 45 -19.96 -6.42 -8.59
CA ALA A 45 -20.27 -6.90 -9.91
C ALA A 45 -19.07 -7.61 -10.51
N GLN A 46 -19.36 -8.68 -11.25
CA GLN A 46 -18.40 -9.37 -12.10
C GLN A 46 -19.03 -9.54 -13.48
N TRP A 47 -18.26 -9.29 -14.53
CA TRP A 47 -18.70 -9.55 -15.90
C TRP A 47 -17.55 -10.09 -16.74
N SER A 48 -17.91 -10.77 -17.81
CA SER A 48 -16.99 -11.30 -18.81
C SER A 48 -17.53 -10.87 -20.18
N SER A 49 -16.64 -10.38 -21.02
CA SER A 49 -16.90 -9.92 -22.38
C SER A 49 -16.78 -11.07 -23.38
N ASP A 50 -15.84 -12.01 -23.17
CA ASP A 50 -15.53 -13.09 -24.11
C ASP A 50 -15.58 -14.52 -23.50
N GLY A 51 -15.88 -14.62 -22.20
CA GLY A 51 -15.91 -15.88 -21.44
C GLY A 51 -14.57 -16.30 -20.83
N LEU A 52 -13.46 -15.66 -21.23
CA LEU A 52 -12.10 -15.89 -20.72
C LEU A 52 -11.63 -14.72 -19.84
N ASP A 53 -12.00 -13.49 -20.21
CA ASP A 53 -11.74 -12.29 -19.44
C ASP A 53 -12.67 -12.19 -18.22
N ARG A 54 -12.18 -11.56 -17.15
CA ARG A 54 -13.01 -11.29 -15.99
C ARG A 54 -12.75 -9.89 -15.45
N TRP A 55 -13.83 -9.13 -15.36
CA TRP A 55 -13.89 -7.87 -14.65
C TRP A 55 -14.45 -8.08 -13.26
N HIS A 56 -13.81 -7.46 -12.28
CA HIS A 56 -14.26 -7.36 -10.90
C HIS A 56 -14.42 -5.89 -10.56
N LEU A 57 -15.61 -5.50 -10.10
CA LEU A 57 -15.87 -4.16 -9.59
C LEU A 57 -16.33 -4.28 -8.15
N GLY A 58 -15.67 -3.59 -7.24
CA GLY A 58 -15.95 -3.71 -5.81
C GLY A 58 -15.80 -2.40 -5.05
N VAL A 59 -16.22 -2.46 -3.79
CA VAL A 59 -16.05 -1.39 -2.80
C VAL A 59 -15.05 -1.84 -1.74
N MET A 60 -14.36 -0.88 -1.16
CA MET A 60 -13.50 -1.12 -0.01
C MET A 60 -13.55 0.03 0.98
N ALA A 61 -13.28 -0.32 2.24
CA ALA A 61 -13.10 0.62 3.32
C ALA A 61 -11.88 0.24 4.15
N GLY A 62 -11.27 1.24 4.78
CA GLY A 62 -10.05 1.06 5.53
C GLY A 62 -10.02 1.87 6.82
N TYR A 63 -9.24 1.36 7.77
CA TYR A 63 -8.84 2.05 8.99
C TYR A 63 -7.33 1.95 9.13
N ALA A 64 -6.70 3.07 9.49
CA ALA A 64 -5.27 3.14 9.74
C ALA A 64 -4.99 3.84 11.06
N ASN A 65 -4.02 3.34 11.81
CA ASN A 65 -3.51 3.97 13.02
C ASN A 65 -2.01 4.07 12.93
N GLN A 66 -1.46 5.25 13.22
CA GLN A 66 -0.02 5.46 13.30
C GLN A 66 0.35 6.18 14.59
N LYS A 67 1.45 5.74 15.19
CA LYS A 67 2.11 6.43 16.29
C LYS A 67 3.55 6.68 15.91
N SER A 68 3.99 7.93 16.01
CA SER A 68 5.36 8.34 15.74
C SER A 68 5.98 9.03 16.95
N LYS A 69 7.29 8.85 17.08
CA LYS A 69 8.13 9.58 18.02
C LYS A 69 9.32 10.15 17.26
N THR A 70 9.47 11.46 17.31
CA THR A 70 10.60 12.18 16.74
C THR A 70 11.49 12.67 17.86
N HIS A 71 12.79 12.45 17.75
CA HIS A 71 13.77 12.94 18.71
C HIS A 71 14.79 13.80 17.98
N ASN A 72 15.06 14.98 18.53
CA ASN A 72 16.09 15.87 18.05
C ASN A 72 17.41 15.59 18.78
N THR A 73 18.41 15.10 18.05
CA THR A 73 19.71 14.72 18.63
C THR A 73 20.59 15.90 19.00
N HIS A 74 20.22 17.13 18.61
CA HIS A 74 21.00 18.34 18.89
C HIS A 74 20.59 19.03 20.20
N ASN A 75 19.28 19.12 20.49
CA ASN A 75 18.75 19.85 21.64
C ASN A 75 17.97 18.98 22.64
N GLY A 76 17.85 17.67 22.39
CA GLY A 76 17.24 16.71 23.32
C GLY A 76 15.71 16.70 23.35
N TYR A 77 15.04 17.59 22.63
CA TYR A 77 13.57 17.62 22.56
C TYR A 77 13.00 16.42 21.80
N ALA A 78 11.82 15.96 22.23
CA ALA A 78 11.03 14.97 21.52
C ALA A 78 9.65 15.51 21.14
N SER A 79 9.06 14.89 20.11
CA SER A 79 7.68 15.09 19.71
C SER A 79 7.01 13.73 19.51
N ARG A 80 5.73 13.64 19.88
CA ARG A 80 4.87 12.48 19.63
C ARG A 80 3.80 12.87 18.62
N GLY A 81 3.70 12.09 17.56
CA GLY A 81 2.64 12.20 16.56
C GLY A 81 1.68 11.02 16.66
N HIS A 82 0.39 11.32 16.50
CA HIS A 82 -0.66 10.32 16.41
C HIS A 82 -1.56 10.62 15.21
N VAL A 83 -1.83 9.60 14.39
CA VAL A 83 -2.69 9.71 13.21
C VAL A 83 -3.71 8.59 13.24
N ASN A 84 -4.98 8.94 13.16
CA ASN A 84 -6.07 8.01 12.88
C ASN A 84 -6.61 8.32 11.48
N GLY A 85 -6.72 7.30 10.65
CA GLY A 85 -7.16 7.43 9.27
C GLY A 85 -8.33 6.50 8.96
N TYR A 86 -9.28 6.99 8.19
CA TYR A 86 -10.38 6.21 7.63
C TYR A 86 -10.37 6.40 6.12
N SER A 87 -10.72 5.36 5.38
CA SER A 87 -10.85 5.46 3.93
C SER A 87 -12.04 4.69 3.40
N ALA A 88 -12.58 5.16 2.28
CA ALA A 88 -13.65 4.50 1.55
C ALA A 88 -13.44 4.72 0.05
N GLY A 89 -13.76 3.71 -0.76
CA GLY A 89 -13.64 3.85 -2.20
C GLY A 89 -13.96 2.60 -2.99
N LEU A 90 -13.49 2.60 -4.22
CA LEU A 90 -13.82 1.63 -5.26
C LEU A 90 -12.56 1.03 -5.85
N TYR A 91 -12.67 -0.21 -6.31
CA TYR A 91 -11.65 -0.86 -7.11
C TYR A 91 -12.26 -1.56 -8.31
N ALA A 92 -11.49 -1.64 -9.38
CA ALA A 92 -11.80 -2.38 -10.57
C ALA A 92 -10.56 -3.17 -11.01
N THR A 93 -10.71 -4.49 -11.13
CA THR A 93 -9.66 -5.41 -11.57
C THR A 93 -10.13 -6.13 -12.83
N TRP A 94 -9.25 -6.24 -13.81
CA TRP A 94 -9.47 -6.96 -15.04
C TRP A 94 -8.36 -7.98 -15.26
N TYR A 95 -8.75 -9.23 -15.54
CA TYR A 95 -7.88 -10.30 -15.97
C TYR A 95 -8.19 -10.67 -17.41
N ALA A 96 -7.16 -10.75 -18.26
CA ALA A 96 -7.30 -11.23 -19.63
C ALA A 96 -7.61 -12.73 -19.70
N ASN A 97 -7.17 -13.51 -18.71
CA ASN A 97 -7.50 -14.92 -18.56
C ASN A 97 -7.63 -15.27 -17.07
N GLU A 98 -8.85 -15.48 -16.60
CA GLU A 98 -9.12 -15.79 -15.18
C GLU A 98 -8.69 -17.22 -14.80
N ALA A 99 -8.82 -18.19 -15.72
CA ALA A 99 -8.72 -19.62 -15.40
C ALA A 99 -7.34 -20.00 -14.85
N ASP A 100 -6.27 -19.48 -15.46
CA ASP A 100 -4.89 -19.72 -15.02
C ASP A 100 -4.20 -18.45 -14.52
N LYS A 101 -4.91 -17.32 -14.49
CA LYS A 101 -4.36 -15.97 -14.25
C LYS A 101 -3.14 -15.66 -15.13
N THR A 102 -3.10 -16.28 -16.32
CA THR A 102 -2.06 -16.10 -17.33
C THR A 102 -2.28 -14.82 -18.11
N GLY A 103 -1.19 -14.18 -18.52
CA GLY A 103 -1.28 -12.99 -19.36
C GLY A 103 -1.52 -11.70 -18.59
N THR A 104 -2.17 -10.74 -19.25
CA THR A 104 -2.29 -9.37 -18.76
C THR A 104 -3.34 -9.25 -17.67
N TYR A 105 -3.01 -8.49 -16.62
CA TYR A 105 -4.00 -7.98 -15.69
C TYR A 105 -3.85 -6.46 -15.54
N LEU A 106 -4.97 -5.83 -15.20
CA LEU A 106 -5.04 -4.41 -14.88
C LEU A 106 -5.86 -4.26 -13.60
N ASP A 107 -5.29 -3.60 -12.60
CA ASP A 107 -5.95 -3.27 -11.35
C ASP A 107 -5.99 -1.75 -11.20
N SER A 108 -7.10 -1.22 -10.71
CA SER A 108 -7.26 0.20 -10.48
C SER A 108 -8.12 0.44 -9.25
N TRP A 109 -7.78 1.46 -8.49
CA TRP A 109 -8.57 1.83 -7.32
C TRP A 109 -8.49 3.31 -7.01
N VAL A 110 -9.53 3.81 -6.34
CA VAL A 110 -9.62 5.18 -5.84
C VAL A 110 -10.18 5.13 -4.42
N LEU A 111 -9.55 5.87 -3.51
CA LEU A 111 -9.94 6.01 -2.12
C LEU A 111 -10.06 7.49 -1.78
N TYR A 112 -11.13 7.84 -1.08
CA TYR A 112 -11.18 9.06 -0.29
C TYR A 112 -10.72 8.74 1.12
N ASN A 113 -9.84 9.56 1.68
CA ASN A 113 -9.20 9.32 2.96
C ASN A 113 -9.45 10.52 3.88
N TRP A 114 -9.79 10.25 5.14
CA TRP A 114 -9.93 11.23 6.20
C TRP A 114 -8.95 10.89 7.31
N PHE A 115 -8.22 11.88 7.80
CA PHE A 115 -7.25 11.71 8.86
C PHE A 115 -7.44 12.74 9.97
N ASP A 116 -7.44 12.26 11.20
CA ASP A 116 -7.33 13.05 12.41
C ASP A 116 -5.90 12.96 12.92
N ASN A 117 -5.18 14.08 12.88
CA ASN A 117 -3.78 14.18 13.27
C ASN A 117 -3.67 14.90 14.61
N THR A 118 -2.82 14.39 15.48
CA THR A 118 -2.48 15.01 16.77
C THR A 118 -0.97 15.04 16.92
N VAL A 119 -0.41 16.22 17.16
CA VAL A 119 1.02 16.41 17.41
C VAL A 119 1.21 17.01 18.79
N GLN A 120 2.15 16.46 19.54
CA GLN A 120 2.51 16.95 20.86
C GLN A 120 4.03 17.04 20.97
N GLY A 121 4.54 18.28 20.99
CA GLY A 121 5.93 18.57 21.32
C GLY A 121 6.16 18.54 22.83
N ASP A 122 7.39 18.25 23.25
CA ASP A 122 7.78 18.35 24.67
C ASP A 122 7.57 19.78 25.19
N HIS A 123 6.88 19.90 26.32
CA HIS A 123 6.52 21.17 26.97
C HIS A 123 5.63 22.12 26.14
N LEU A 124 5.01 21.63 25.07
CA LEU A 124 4.07 22.39 24.23
C LEU A 124 2.63 21.84 24.35
N ALA A 125 1.66 22.69 24.02
CA ALA A 125 0.27 22.28 23.91
C ALA A 125 0.08 21.22 22.81
N SER A 126 -0.90 20.34 22.98
CA SER A 126 -1.26 19.37 21.95
C SER A 126 -2.01 20.07 20.83
N GLU A 127 -1.50 19.93 19.60
CA GLU A 127 -2.10 20.49 18.39
C GLU A 127 -2.87 19.38 17.66
N LYS A 128 -4.10 19.69 17.23
CA LYS A 128 -4.97 18.76 16.49
C LYS A 128 -5.39 19.41 15.18
N TYR A 129 -5.26 18.68 14.08
CA TYR A 129 -5.68 19.12 12.77
C TYR A 129 -6.26 17.97 11.96
N LYS A 130 -7.13 18.30 11.01
CA LYS A 130 -7.73 17.34 10.09
C LYS A 130 -7.05 17.45 8.73
N SER A 131 -6.95 16.33 8.04
CA SER A 131 -6.51 16.29 6.65
C SER A 131 -7.32 15.25 5.91
N ASP A 132 -7.66 15.54 4.67
CA ASP A 132 -8.39 14.61 3.83
C ASP A 132 -7.94 14.72 2.38
N GLY A 133 -8.33 13.73 1.59
CA GLY A 133 -8.09 13.78 0.16
C GLY A 133 -8.08 12.43 -0.52
N ILE A 134 -7.68 12.47 -1.78
CA ILE A 134 -7.89 11.38 -2.72
C ILE A 134 -6.58 10.67 -2.98
N THR A 135 -6.62 9.34 -2.94
CA THR A 135 -5.55 8.49 -3.43
C THR A 135 -6.09 7.60 -4.53
N ALA A 136 -5.37 7.53 -5.64
CA ALA A 136 -5.74 6.72 -6.78
C ALA A 136 -4.54 5.90 -7.24
N SER A 137 -4.79 4.70 -7.76
CA SER A 137 -3.74 3.91 -8.38
C SER A 137 -4.24 3.13 -9.57
N ILE A 138 -3.32 2.91 -10.50
CA ILE A 138 -3.46 1.98 -11.60
C ILE A 138 -2.21 1.10 -11.60
N GLU A 139 -2.40 -0.21 -11.57
CA GLU A 139 -1.37 -1.24 -11.66
C GLU A 139 -1.68 -2.13 -12.87
N GLY A 140 -0.66 -2.44 -13.65
CA GLY A 140 -0.76 -3.39 -14.74
C GLY A 140 0.44 -4.33 -14.73
N GLY A 141 0.24 -5.56 -15.17
CA GLY A 141 1.33 -6.50 -15.31
C GLY A 141 0.97 -7.68 -16.21
N TYR A 142 1.95 -8.55 -16.39
CA TYR A 142 1.80 -9.72 -17.26
C TYR A 142 2.42 -10.93 -16.59
N THR A 143 1.71 -12.05 -16.57
CA THR A 143 2.17 -13.30 -15.98
C THR A 143 2.72 -14.25 -17.05
N PHE A 144 4.01 -14.57 -16.97
CA PHE A 144 4.71 -15.53 -17.84
C PHE A 144 4.91 -16.87 -17.12
N LEU A 145 4.57 -17.97 -17.80
CA LEU A 145 5.04 -19.31 -17.41
C LEU A 145 6.50 -19.45 -17.86
N ILE A 146 7.41 -19.67 -16.92
CA ILE A 146 8.84 -19.82 -17.19
C ILE A 146 9.22 -21.30 -17.36
N GLY A 147 8.50 -22.18 -16.68
CA GLY A 147 8.72 -23.61 -16.79
C GLY A 147 7.72 -24.39 -15.97
N GLU A 148 7.59 -25.66 -16.31
CA GLU A 148 6.70 -26.59 -15.62
C GLU A 148 7.44 -27.92 -15.42
N SER A 149 7.20 -28.52 -14.26
CA SER A 149 7.62 -29.87 -13.89
C SER A 149 6.36 -30.64 -13.47
N GLU A 150 6.44 -31.96 -13.34
CA GLU A 150 5.27 -32.82 -13.10
C GLU A 150 4.31 -32.36 -11.99
N ARG A 151 4.79 -31.62 -10.98
CA ARG A 151 3.98 -31.14 -9.84
C ARG A 151 4.19 -29.67 -9.47
N THR A 152 4.98 -28.93 -10.25
CA THR A 152 5.38 -27.55 -9.93
C THR A 152 5.50 -26.70 -11.19
N SER A 153 4.85 -25.54 -11.22
CA SER A 153 5.03 -24.54 -12.26
C SER A 153 5.72 -23.28 -11.71
N TYR A 154 6.54 -22.66 -12.56
CA TYR A 154 7.37 -21.49 -12.25
C TYR A 154 6.86 -20.29 -13.03
N TRP A 155 6.56 -19.21 -12.33
CA TRP A 155 5.91 -18.04 -12.90
C TRP A 155 6.71 -16.77 -12.63
N LEU A 156 6.69 -15.86 -13.61
CA LEU A 156 7.30 -14.55 -13.51
C LEU A 156 6.31 -13.47 -13.92
N GLN A 157 6.18 -12.44 -13.10
CA GLN A 157 5.18 -11.40 -13.25
C GLN A 157 5.83 -10.03 -13.12
N PRO A 158 6.32 -9.43 -14.22
CA PRO A 158 6.59 -8.00 -14.25
C PRO A 158 5.30 -7.20 -14.05
N LYS A 159 5.43 -6.10 -13.31
CA LYS A 159 4.34 -5.17 -13.03
C LYS A 159 4.82 -3.73 -12.93
N ALA A 160 3.93 -2.83 -13.29
CA ALA A 160 4.10 -1.40 -13.18
C ALA A 160 2.85 -0.81 -12.53
N GLN A 161 3.06 0.09 -11.58
CA GLN A 161 2.00 0.75 -10.85
C GLN A 161 2.29 2.24 -10.75
N VAL A 162 1.25 3.05 -10.91
CA VAL A 162 1.27 4.47 -10.67
C VAL A 162 0.27 4.76 -9.55
N ILE A 163 0.69 5.57 -8.58
CA ILE A 163 -0.12 5.97 -7.43
C ILE A 163 -0.09 7.49 -7.37
N TRP A 164 -1.25 8.11 -7.49
CA TRP A 164 -1.44 9.53 -7.28
C TRP A 164 -2.00 9.76 -5.88
N MET A 165 -1.41 10.71 -5.16
CA MET A 165 -1.78 11.06 -3.79
C MET A 165 -1.94 12.57 -3.69
N ASP A 166 -3.18 13.00 -3.47
CA ASP A 166 -3.54 14.38 -3.21
C ASP A 166 -4.32 14.44 -1.90
N VAL A 167 -3.57 14.46 -0.79
CA VAL A 167 -4.10 14.58 0.56
C VAL A 167 -3.67 15.92 1.09
N GLN A 168 -4.63 16.80 1.34
CA GLN A 168 -4.39 18.17 1.76
C GLN A 168 -4.77 18.29 3.24
N ALA A 169 -3.91 18.96 4.02
CA ALA A 169 -4.24 19.32 5.38
C ALA A 169 -4.93 20.69 5.40
N ASP A 170 -5.97 20.83 6.23
CA ASP A 170 -6.58 22.13 6.46
C ASP A 170 -5.53 23.10 7.03
N SER A 171 -5.61 24.38 6.64
CA SER A 171 -4.68 25.39 7.16
C SER A 171 -4.84 25.49 8.69
N HIS A 172 -3.82 25.07 9.44
CA HIS A 172 -3.85 25.08 10.89
C HIS A 172 -3.01 26.24 11.43
N ARG A 173 -3.46 26.85 12.51
CA ARG A 173 -2.67 27.83 13.26
C ARG A 173 -2.42 27.26 14.64
N GLU A 174 -1.16 26.98 14.93
CA GLU A 174 -0.74 26.53 16.25
C GLU A 174 -1.14 27.55 17.31
N SER A 175 -1.35 27.06 18.54
CA SER A 175 -1.70 27.88 19.71
C SER A 175 -0.66 28.97 20.03
N ASN A 176 0.60 28.78 19.62
CA ASN A 176 1.69 29.76 19.71
C ASN A 176 1.65 30.86 18.62
N GLY A 177 0.69 30.79 17.69
CA GLY A 177 0.47 31.77 16.62
C GLY A 177 1.07 31.39 15.26
N THR A 178 1.86 30.31 15.15
CA THR A 178 2.49 29.85 13.90
C THR A 178 1.47 29.29 12.93
N GLN A 179 1.43 29.80 11.70
CA GLN A 179 0.58 29.23 10.65
C GLN A 179 1.30 28.06 9.98
N VAL A 180 0.71 26.87 10.07
CA VAL A 180 1.14 25.66 9.36
C VAL A 180 0.23 25.52 8.15
N LYS A 181 0.81 25.74 6.96
CA LYS A 181 0.15 25.49 5.69
C LYS A 181 0.83 24.30 5.05
N ASP A 182 0.06 23.25 4.79
CA ASP A 182 0.50 22.19 3.91
C ASP A 182 0.27 22.63 2.46
N LYS A 183 1.32 23.13 1.81
CA LYS A 183 1.34 23.30 0.35
C LYS A 183 2.08 22.12 -0.25
N THR A 184 1.54 20.92 -0.11
CA THR A 184 2.01 19.80 -0.91
C THR A 184 1.25 19.79 -2.22
N ASP A 185 1.89 20.24 -3.30
CA ASP A 185 1.46 19.89 -4.65
C ASP A 185 1.47 18.35 -4.72
N GLY A 186 0.32 17.74 -5.04
CA GLY A 186 0.11 16.29 -4.95
C GLY A 186 1.29 15.44 -5.44
N ASN A 187 1.50 14.29 -4.80
CA ASN A 187 2.63 13.41 -5.10
C ASN A 187 2.22 12.30 -6.07
N LEU A 188 3.07 12.06 -7.07
CA LEU A 188 2.98 10.92 -7.96
C LEU A 188 4.10 9.93 -7.62
N MET A 189 3.72 8.68 -7.36
CA MET A 189 4.63 7.57 -7.09
C MET A 189 4.49 6.52 -8.18
N THR A 190 5.60 6.15 -8.81
CA THR A 190 5.69 5.03 -9.73
C THR A 190 6.37 3.86 -9.04
N ARG A 191 5.84 2.66 -9.17
CA ARG A 191 6.43 1.41 -8.69
C ARG A 191 6.60 0.47 -9.87
N LEU A 192 7.84 0.07 -10.14
CA LEU A 192 8.17 -0.96 -11.11
C LEU A 192 8.68 -2.18 -10.37
N GLY A 193 8.21 -3.36 -10.71
CA GLY A 193 8.61 -4.55 -9.99
C GLY A 193 8.45 -5.83 -10.78
N VAL A 194 9.05 -6.89 -10.23
CA VAL A 194 8.96 -8.24 -10.76
C VAL A 194 8.70 -9.18 -9.59
N ARG A 195 7.63 -9.96 -9.69
CA ARG A 195 7.29 -11.05 -8.78
C ARG A 195 7.62 -12.38 -9.44
N ALA A 196 8.36 -13.24 -8.75
CA ALA A 196 8.55 -14.64 -9.15
C ALA A 196 7.84 -15.52 -8.13
N TYR A 197 7.02 -16.45 -8.58
CA TYR A 197 6.29 -17.36 -7.69
C TYR A 197 6.28 -18.78 -8.23
N LEU A 198 6.19 -19.73 -7.30
CA LEU A 198 6.07 -21.15 -7.60
C LEU A 198 4.62 -21.55 -7.35
N LYS A 199 4.01 -22.33 -8.22
CA LYS A 199 2.70 -22.93 -7.98
C LYS A 199 2.90 -24.44 -7.88
N GLY A 200 2.84 -24.95 -6.65
CA GLY A 200 3.20 -26.34 -6.35
C GLY A 200 2.05 -27.12 -5.70
N HIS A 201 1.89 -28.36 -6.13
CA HIS A 201 0.99 -29.34 -5.53
C HIS A 201 1.81 -30.46 -4.87
N ASN A 202 1.72 -30.57 -3.54
CA ASN A 202 2.52 -31.56 -2.80
C ASN A 202 1.79 -32.92 -2.77
N ALA A 203 2.52 -34.04 -2.85
CA ALA A 203 1.94 -35.39 -2.86
C ALA A 203 1.12 -35.73 -1.60
N ILE A 204 1.40 -35.04 -0.48
CA ILE A 204 0.66 -35.18 0.80
C ILE A 204 -0.71 -34.46 0.76
N ASP A 205 -0.87 -33.56 -0.21
CA ASP A 205 -2.08 -32.77 -0.47
C ASP A 205 -2.90 -33.33 -1.66
N ASP A 206 -2.49 -34.46 -2.25
CA ASP A 206 -3.26 -35.21 -3.24
C ASP A 206 -4.65 -35.53 -2.64
N GLY A 207 -5.72 -35.01 -3.27
CA GLY A 207 -7.11 -35.16 -2.82
C GLY A 207 -7.61 -34.14 -1.80
N LYS A 208 -6.85 -33.07 -1.50
CA LYS A 208 -7.26 -32.02 -0.54
C LYS A 208 -7.43 -30.61 -1.15
N ASP A 209 -7.26 -30.45 -2.47
CA ASP A 209 -7.33 -29.16 -3.19
C ASP A 209 -6.53 -28.03 -2.52
N ARG A 210 -5.39 -28.37 -1.90
CA ARG A 210 -4.50 -27.39 -1.26
C ARG A 210 -3.36 -27.07 -2.20
N GLU A 211 -3.22 -25.79 -2.48
CA GLU A 211 -2.14 -25.25 -3.29
C GLU A 211 -1.32 -24.26 -2.47
N PHE A 212 -0.01 -24.29 -2.66
CA PHE A 212 0.94 -23.37 -2.02
C PHE A 212 1.73 -22.60 -3.07
N GLN A 213 1.77 -21.28 -2.88
CA GLN A 213 2.38 -20.33 -3.80
C GLN A 213 3.39 -19.41 -3.09
N PRO A 214 4.61 -19.90 -2.79
CA PRO A 214 5.68 -19.05 -2.30
C PRO A 214 6.13 -18.09 -3.39
N PHE A 215 6.43 -16.85 -3.01
CA PHE A 215 6.87 -15.82 -3.94
C PHE A 215 7.95 -14.92 -3.37
N VAL A 216 8.72 -14.34 -4.29
CA VAL A 216 9.65 -13.25 -4.03
C VAL A 216 9.33 -12.12 -5.00
N GLU A 217 9.43 -10.88 -4.52
CA GLU A 217 9.13 -9.70 -5.32
C GLU A 217 10.19 -8.63 -5.07
N ALA A 218 10.68 -8.05 -6.15
CA ALA A 218 11.57 -6.90 -6.10
C ALA A 218 10.89 -5.72 -6.77
N ASN A 219 10.85 -4.59 -6.08
CA ASN A 219 10.24 -3.35 -6.55
C ASN A 219 11.23 -2.19 -6.45
N TRP A 220 11.15 -1.29 -7.42
CA TRP A 220 11.74 0.03 -7.39
C TRP A 220 10.61 1.06 -7.37
N LEU A 221 10.58 1.89 -6.33
CA LEU A 221 9.61 2.96 -6.15
C LEU A 221 10.29 4.29 -6.41
N HIS A 222 9.67 5.11 -7.25
CA HIS A 222 10.09 6.46 -7.61
C HIS A 222 9.02 7.48 -7.22
N ASN A 223 9.38 8.53 -6.48
CA ASN A 223 8.49 9.65 -6.17
C ASN A 223 8.91 10.90 -6.94
N THR A 224 7.96 11.57 -7.58
CA THR A 224 8.23 12.81 -8.33
C THR A 224 8.67 13.95 -7.39
N HIS A 225 8.08 14.01 -6.19
CA HIS A 225 8.44 14.99 -5.17
C HIS A 225 9.01 14.32 -3.92
N ASN A 226 9.94 14.99 -3.24
CA ASN A 226 10.29 14.61 -1.87
C ASN A 226 9.07 14.87 -0.99
N GLN A 227 8.71 13.94 -0.11
CA GLN A 227 7.73 14.25 0.93
C GLN A 227 8.29 15.39 1.79
N SER A 228 7.58 16.52 1.82
CA SER A 228 7.97 17.70 2.57
C SER A 228 6.87 18.13 3.52
N VAL A 229 7.24 18.59 4.71
CA VAL A 229 6.32 19.26 5.64
C VAL A 229 6.78 20.72 5.76
N GLN A 230 5.88 21.67 5.57
CA GLN A 230 6.17 23.10 5.74
C GLN A 230 5.57 23.60 7.06
N MET A 231 6.41 24.11 7.96
CA MET A 231 6.02 24.74 9.22
C MET A 231 6.42 26.22 9.19
N GLY A 232 5.46 27.12 8.95
CA GLY A 232 5.73 28.55 8.75
C GLY A 232 6.66 28.80 7.54
N ALA A 233 7.83 29.40 7.78
CA ALA A 233 8.84 29.67 6.76
C ALA A 233 9.86 28.53 6.56
N ILE A 234 9.77 27.46 7.36
CA ILE A 234 10.72 26.34 7.34
C ILE A 234 10.10 25.19 6.54
N ARG A 235 10.81 24.71 5.52
CA ARG A 235 10.45 23.53 4.70
C ARG A 235 11.40 22.40 5.04
N ASP A 236 10.88 21.33 5.63
CA ASP A 236 11.65 20.12 5.93
C ASP A 236 11.33 19.04 4.91
N GLU A 237 12.34 18.60 4.16
CA GLU A 237 12.23 17.51 3.19
C GLU A 237 12.74 16.19 3.80
N ILE A 238 11.95 15.13 3.66
CA ILE A 238 12.40 13.78 4.05
C ILE A 238 13.40 13.29 3.01
N SER A 239 14.68 13.32 3.39
CA SER A 239 15.78 12.85 2.53
C SER A 239 15.65 11.38 2.13
N GLY A 240 16.05 11.07 0.88
CA GLY A 240 16.13 9.70 0.37
C GLY A 240 14.79 9.03 0.02
N THR A 241 13.71 9.80 -0.15
CA THR A 241 12.38 9.27 -0.52
C THR A 241 12.14 9.19 -2.03
N LYS A 242 12.97 9.83 -2.87
CA LYS A 242 12.80 9.80 -4.33
C LYS A 242 12.95 8.41 -4.95
N ASN A 243 13.88 7.60 -4.46
CA ASN A 243 14.15 6.27 -5.01
C ASN A 243 14.31 5.27 -3.87
N ILE A 244 13.41 4.29 -3.84
CA ILE A 244 13.33 3.29 -2.78
C ILE A 244 13.34 1.91 -3.43
N GLY A 245 14.24 1.04 -2.98
CA GLY A 245 14.22 -0.37 -3.35
C GLY A 245 13.43 -1.14 -2.30
N GLU A 246 12.44 -1.93 -2.71
CA GLU A 246 11.66 -2.79 -1.84
C GLU A 246 11.82 -4.26 -2.26
N LEU A 247 12.04 -5.12 -1.28
CA LEU A 247 12.03 -6.57 -1.44
C LEU A 247 10.89 -7.14 -0.60
N LYS A 248 10.08 -8.02 -1.20
CA LYS A 248 9.05 -8.78 -0.52
C LYS A 248 9.27 -10.27 -0.69
N VAL A 249 8.90 -11.01 0.34
CA VAL A 249 8.83 -12.47 0.32
C VAL A 249 7.52 -12.88 0.99
N GLY A 250 6.85 -13.89 0.46
CA GLY A 250 5.58 -14.31 0.99
C GLY A 250 5.16 -15.69 0.52
N VAL A 251 4.03 -16.12 1.04
CA VAL A 251 3.37 -17.37 0.67
C VAL A 251 1.88 -17.13 0.58
N GLU A 252 1.30 -17.59 -0.50
CA GLU A 252 -0.13 -17.66 -0.72
C GLU A 252 -0.56 -19.12 -0.64
N GLY A 253 -1.72 -19.40 -0.05
CA GLY A 253 -2.19 -20.77 0.11
C GLY A 253 -3.70 -20.87 0.22
N GLN A 254 -4.26 -21.89 -0.41
CA GLN A 254 -5.67 -22.23 -0.31
C GLN A 254 -5.89 -23.19 0.85
N ILE A 255 -6.62 -22.75 1.88
CA ILE A 255 -6.88 -23.55 3.09
C ILE A 255 -8.15 -24.40 2.90
N LYS A 256 -9.16 -23.82 2.24
CA LYS A 256 -10.43 -24.45 1.84
C LYS A 256 -10.84 -23.92 0.46
N PRO A 257 -11.73 -24.60 -0.29
CA PRO A 257 -12.19 -24.13 -1.59
C PRO A 257 -12.68 -22.67 -1.60
N ALA A 258 -13.33 -22.23 -0.52
CA ALA A 258 -13.85 -20.87 -0.36
C ALA A 258 -12.95 -19.93 0.48
N PHE A 259 -11.76 -20.36 0.91
CA PHE A 259 -10.88 -19.56 1.76
C PHE A 259 -9.41 -19.72 1.38
N ALA A 260 -8.84 -18.63 0.88
CA ALA A 260 -7.41 -18.48 0.62
C ALA A 260 -6.82 -17.44 1.58
N GLY A 261 -5.54 -17.58 1.88
CA GLY A 261 -4.78 -16.64 2.70
C GLY A 261 -3.44 -16.31 2.07
N VAL A 262 -2.99 -15.07 2.26
CA VAL A 262 -1.66 -14.61 1.86
C VAL A 262 -0.94 -14.05 3.07
N GLY A 263 0.28 -14.52 3.31
CA GLY A 263 1.19 -13.96 4.29
C GLY A 263 2.45 -13.45 3.61
N GLU A 264 2.80 -12.18 3.82
CA GLU A 264 4.00 -11.58 3.24
C GLU A 264 4.78 -10.72 4.23
N ARG A 265 6.07 -10.56 3.97
CA ARG A 265 6.96 -9.63 4.65
C ARG A 265 7.70 -8.79 3.61
N SER A 266 7.66 -7.47 3.78
CA SER A 266 8.42 -6.54 2.94
C SER A 266 9.49 -5.80 3.74
N SER A 267 10.54 -5.40 3.03
CA SER A 267 11.59 -4.51 3.53
C SER A 267 11.94 -3.50 2.45
N ALA A 268 12.09 -2.23 2.82
CA ALA A 268 12.39 -1.16 1.89
C ALA A 268 13.67 -0.44 2.32
N GLY A 269 14.64 -0.36 1.42
CA GLY A 269 15.89 0.38 1.58
C GLY A 269 15.84 1.70 0.83
N ARG A 270 16.35 2.76 1.45
CA ARG A 270 16.51 4.09 0.82
C ARG A 270 17.98 4.30 0.47
N ARG A 271 18.27 4.78 -0.73
CA ARG A 271 19.63 5.31 -1.03
C ARG A 271 19.76 6.66 -0.32
N GLN A 272 20.67 6.76 0.66
CA GLN A 272 21.15 8.06 1.09
C GLN A 272 21.96 8.66 -0.07
N GLN A 273 21.51 9.77 -0.63
CA GLN A 273 22.40 10.58 -1.47
C GLN A 273 23.48 11.13 -0.54
N LEU A 274 24.68 10.58 -0.66
CA LEU A 274 25.90 11.23 -0.18
C LEU A 274 26.06 12.48 -1.06
N GLN A 275 25.91 13.66 -0.47
CA GLN A 275 26.55 14.87 -0.96
C GLN A 275 27.92 14.98 -0.30
#